data_AF-M7ZDR1-F1
#
_entry.id   AF-M7ZDR1-F1
#
_cell.length_a   1.000
_cell.length_b   1.000
_cell.length_c   1.000
_cell.angle_alpha   90.00
_cell.angle_beta   90.00
_cell.angle_gamma   90.00
#
_symmetry.space_group_name_H-M   'P 1'
#
loop_
_entity.id
_entity.type
_entity.pdbx_description
1 polymer ?
#
loop_
_entity_poly.entity_id
_entity_poly.type
_entity_poly.pdbx_seq_one_letter_code
_entity_poly.pdbx_strand_id
1 'polypeptide(L)'
;MWERNPRSLYRKNGKALQLAIELLEREANKEAKIACHANEEDRLLRRLPVERCSSDSDLTDGSAYSYDDDAPPHGIIGIRTAILFLAALAWCSVLAAAAAGEVDGVFNVKDYGARGDGVTDDTKVMGTITAPPAGAWSGKNYWLMFYKVHGLTVTGGSTGLLDGRGWTWWRNKCKGYADCVTKAPTVSTNISKYSVGGHELRRRGAAPIQKKDSPQMHIAVSQSSKVHLTQLTITAPGDSPNTDGVHISQSENVHVSRSTIGTGDDCVSISSRSRFVTVDGIVCGPGHGVSVGSLGRNGATASVEYIDVKNVHFINTTNGARIKTWQGGKGYAKSISFTDIKFTNVDHPVVINQFYVDHHHVPNMGAVALSNITYKNLRGTWKHKTAVDFNCGESGSCTNIHVNSVAITAADGGRTVSRCQNAQGDTSGYVYPKIPCLK
;
A
#
# COMPACT_ATOMS: atom_id res chain seq x y z
N MET A 1 -40.53 -28.08 -15.75
CA MET A 1 -40.21 -28.54 -17.12
C MET A 1 -39.25 -27.51 -17.72
N TRP A 2 -37.97 -27.90 -17.81
CA TRP A 2 -36.83 -27.26 -18.49
C TRP A 2 -36.39 -25.82 -18.11
N GLU A 3 -35.47 -25.77 -17.14
CA GLU A 3 -34.42 -24.76 -17.03
C GLU A 3 -33.50 -24.79 -18.27
N ARG A 4 -33.20 -23.62 -18.87
CA ARG A 4 -32.11 -23.48 -19.84
C ARG A 4 -30.81 -23.15 -19.10
N ASN A 5 -29.89 -24.10 -19.17
CA ASN A 5 -28.57 -24.12 -18.56
C ASN A 5 -27.59 -23.09 -19.21
N PRO A 6 -27.03 -22.11 -18.47
CA PRO A 6 -26.06 -21.13 -18.99
C PRO A 6 -24.70 -21.73 -19.40
N ARG A 7 -24.39 -22.97 -18.98
CA ARG A 7 -23.10 -23.63 -19.29
C ARG A 7 -22.94 -24.01 -20.77
N SER A 8 -24.02 -24.02 -21.57
CA SER A 8 -23.94 -24.41 -22.99
C SER A 8 -23.49 -23.27 -23.92
N LEU A 9 -23.73 -22.00 -23.56
CA LEU A 9 -23.27 -20.85 -24.36
C LEU A 9 -21.76 -20.61 -24.19
N TYR A 10 -21.23 -20.77 -22.98
CA TYR A 10 -19.80 -20.60 -22.71
C TYR A 10 -18.92 -21.65 -23.40
N ARG A 11 -19.39 -22.89 -23.53
CA ARG A 11 -18.63 -23.96 -24.22
C ARG A 11 -18.60 -23.80 -25.75
N LYS A 12 -19.63 -23.18 -26.34
CA LYS A 12 -19.68 -22.88 -27.79
C LYS A 12 -18.79 -21.68 -28.14
N ASN A 13 -18.77 -20.65 -27.30
CA ASN A 13 -17.97 -19.44 -27.54
C ASN A 13 -16.48 -19.66 -27.25
N GLY A 14 -16.12 -20.52 -26.29
CA GLY A 14 -14.72 -20.88 -26.05
C GLY A 14 -14.07 -21.66 -27.20
N LYS A 15 -14.83 -22.57 -27.86
CA LYS A 15 -14.33 -23.30 -29.05
C LYS A 15 -14.25 -22.41 -30.29
N ALA A 16 -15.17 -21.46 -30.45
CA ALA A 16 -15.12 -20.48 -31.55
C ALA A 16 -13.93 -19.52 -31.40
N LEU A 17 -13.62 -19.09 -30.16
CA LEU A 17 -12.46 -18.25 -29.86
C LEU A 17 -11.14 -19.01 -30.07
N GLN A 18 -11.06 -20.28 -29.65
CA GLN A 18 -9.89 -21.13 -29.90
C GLN A 18 -9.65 -21.36 -31.41
N LEU A 19 -10.72 -21.62 -32.17
CA LEU A 19 -10.64 -21.82 -33.62
C LEU A 19 -10.26 -20.52 -34.35
N ALA A 20 -10.73 -19.36 -33.87
CA ALA A 20 -10.35 -18.06 -34.42
C ALA A 20 -8.87 -17.73 -34.15
N ILE A 21 -8.36 -18.07 -32.96
CA ILE A 21 -6.94 -17.92 -32.62
C ILE A 21 -6.07 -18.84 -33.50
N GLU A 22 -6.45 -20.11 -33.65
CA GLU A 22 -5.71 -21.06 -34.50
C GLU A 22 -5.73 -20.68 -36.00
N LEU A 23 -6.82 -20.08 -36.48
CA LEU A 23 -6.92 -19.57 -37.85
C LEU A 23 -6.08 -18.29 -38.05
N LEU A 24 -6.06 -17.38 -37.06
CA LEU A 24 -5.23 -16.17 -37.10
C LEU A 24 -3.73 -16.51 -36.99
N GLU A 25 -3.35 -17.50 -36.19
CA GLU A 25 -1.97 -17.99 -36.13
C GLU A 25 -1.53 -18.69 -37.43
N ARG A 26 -2.45 -19.37 -38.13
CA ARG A 26 -2.16 -19.96 -39.46
C ARG A 26 -2.01 -18.90 -40.54
N GLU A 27 -2.81 -17.83 -40.51
CA GLU A 27 -2.71 -16.74 -41.49
C GLU A 27 -1.48 -15.87 -41.23
N ALA A 28 -1.15 -15.58 -39.96
CA ALA A 28 0.08 -14.88 -39.59
C ALA A 28 1.35 -15.68 -39.95
N ASN A 29 1.31 -17.02 -39.81
CA ASN A 29 2.42 -17.88 -40.24
C ASN A 29 2.54 -18.01 -41.77
N LYS A 30 1.45 -17.82 -42.52
CA LYS A 30 1.52 -17.71 -43.99
C LYS A 30 2.13 -16.38 -44.42
N GLU A 31 1.75 -15.28 -43.80
CA GLU A 31 2.35 -13.96 -44.08
C GLU A 31 3.83 -13.89 -43.69
N ALA A 32 4.23 -14.53 -42.57
CA ALA A 32 5.63 -14.65 -42.18
C ALA A 32 6.47 -15.50 -43.15
N LYS A 33 5.88 -16.54 -43.78
CA LYS A 33 6.54 -17.33 -44.84
C LYS A 33 6.66 -16.57 -46.16
N ILE A 34 5.71 -15.69 -46.48
CA ILE A 34 5.78 -14.80 -47.64
C ILE A 34 6.85 -13.70 -47.41
N ALA A 35 6.97 -13.20 -46.18
CA ALA A 35 8.02 -12.25 -45.80
C ALA A 35 9.44 -12.85 -45.75
N CYS A 36 9.58 -14.16 -45.49
CA CYS A 36 10.87 -14.86 -45.60
C CYS A 36 11.31 -15.11 -47.05
N HIS A 37 10.39 -15.33 -47.99
CA HIS A 37 10.74 -15.50 -49.41
C HIS A 37 11.08 -14.17 -50.11
N ALA A 38 10.60 -13.03 -49.61
CA ALA A 38 10.94 -11.71 -50.14
C ALA A 38 12.37 -11.24 -49.76
N ASN A 39 13.03 -11.89 -48.79
CA ASN A 39 14.36 -11.49 -48.29
C ASN A 39 15.52 -12.31 -48.90
N GLU A 40 15.26 -13.28 -49.79
CA GLU A 40 16.29 -14.00 -50.53
C GLU A 40 16.58 -13.41 -51.93
N GLU A 41 15.71 -12.57 -52.49
CA GLU A 41 15.97 -11.88 -53.76
C GLU A 41 16.74 -10.55 -53.62
N ASP A 42 16.80 -9.96 -52.41
CA ASP A 42 17.47 -8.66 -52.19
C ASP A 42 18.98 -8.79 -51.84
N ARG A 43 19.54 -10.01 -51.95
CA ARG A 43 20.97 -10.31 -51.63
C ARG A 43 21.89 -10.39 -52.86
N LEU A 44 21.39 -10.14 -54.07
CA LEU A 44 22.17 -10.30 -55.33
C LEU A 44 22.57 -9.00 -56.06
N LEU A 45 22.26 -7.80 -55.57
CA LEU A 45 22.51 -6.56 -56.34
C LEU A 45 23.31 -5.44 -55.64
N ARG A 46 24.30 -5.76 -54.79
CA ARG A 46 25.29 -4.74 -54.36
C ARG A 46 26.75 -5.21 -54.47
N ARG A 47 27.40 -4.84 -55.57
CA ARG A 47 28.84 -4.54 -55.63
C ARG A 47 29.02 -3.16 -56.31
N LEU A 48 29.35 -2.18 -55.46
CA LEU A 48 30.14 -0.93 -55.59
C LEU A 48 30.92 -0.65 -56.92
N PRO A 49 31.52 0.56 -57.16
CA PRO A 49 31.31 1.93 -56.60
C PRO A 49 31.51 3.13 -57.61
N VAL A 50 31.59 4.37 -57.07
CA VAL A 50 32.26 5.62 -57.59
C VAL A 50 31.37 6.52 -58.49
N GLU A 51 31.20 7.86 -58.42
CA GLU A 51 31.95 9.03 -57.89
C GLU A 51 31.05 10.32 -57.75
N ARG A 52 31.41 11.20 -56.79
CA ARG A 52 31.41 12.70 -56.72
C ARG A 52 30.30 13.65 -57.27
N CYS A 53 29.78 14.44 -56.31
CA CYS A 53 29.76 15.92 -56.13
C CYS A 53 29.09 16.95 -57.11
N SER A 54 28.41 17.93 -56.47
CA SER A 54 28.18 19.37 -56.82
C SER A 54 27.02 19.67 -57.78
N SER A 55 26.21 20.76 -57.74
CA SER A 55 26.10 22.02 -56.95
C SER A 55 24.75 22.70 -57.25
N ASP A 56 24.25 23.49 -56.28
CA ASP A 56 23.42 24.71 -56.29
C ASP A 56 22.45 25.13 -57.43
N SER A 57 21.39 25.81 -56.95
CA SER A 57 20.71 27.04 -57.45
C SER A 57 19.31 26.95 -58.08
N ASP A 58 18.35 27.50 -57.32
CA ASP A 58 17.39 28.57 -57.62
C ASP A 58 16.42 28.57 -58.83
N LEU A 59 15.15 28.81 -58.45
CA LEU A 59 14.16 29.77 -58.97
C LEU A 59 13.41 29.55 -60.30
N THR A 60 12.08 29.52 -60.11
CA THR A 60 11.01 30.29 -60.81
C THR A 60 10.42 29.87 -62.16
N ASP A 61 9.09 29.77 -62.09
CA ASP A 61 8.05 30.30 -63.00
C ASP A 61 7.55 29.46 -64.21
N GLY A 62 6.22 29.21 -64.19
CA GLY A 62 5.32 29.78 -65.19
C GLY A 62 4.99 29.02 -66.48
N SER A 63 3.73 28.54 -66.55
CA SER A 63 2.89 28.35 -67.78
C SER A 63 3.23 27.13 -68.68
N ALA A 64 2.35 26.43 -69.42
CA ALA A 64 0.90 26.46 -69.66
C ALA A 64 0.45 25.10 -70.25
N TYR A 65 -0.84 24.79 -70.06
CA TYR A 65 -1.75 23.82 -70.70
C TYR A 65 -1.28 22.89 -71.84
N SER A 66 -1.55 21.58 -71.69
CA SER A 66 -2.36 20.82 -72.66
C SER A 66 -3.11 19.67 -71.98
N TYR A 67 -4.36 19.49 -72.40
CA TYR A 67 -5.29 18.42 -72.02
C TYR A 67 -4.80 17.10 -72.60
N ASP A 68 -4.64 16.07 -71.78
CA ASP A 68 -4.78 14.69 -72.22
C ASP A 68 -5.68 13.97 -71.22
N ASP A 69 -6.87 13.62 -71.72
CA ASP A 69 -7.85 12.74 -71.11
C ASP A 69 -7.26 11.33 -71.01
N ASP A 70 -6.94 10.89 -69.80
CA ASP A 70 -6.93 9.47 -69.45
C ASP A 70 -7.17 9.31 -67.95
N ALA A 71 -8.45 9.34 -67.58
CA ALA A 71 -8.92 8.95 -66.25
C ALA A 71 -8.98 7.41 -66.15
N PRO A 72 -8.29 6.77 -65.19
CA PRO A 72 -8.66 5.45 -64.72
C PRO A 72 -9.78 5.56 -63.67
N PRO A 73 -10.62 4.52 -63.51
CA PRO A 73 -11.96 4.65 -62.99
C PRO A 73 -11.98 4.92 -61.48
N HIS A 74 -12.90 5.81 -61.08
CA HIS A 74 -13.43 5.82 -59.72
C HIS A 74 -13.96 4.42 -59.36
N GLY A 75 -13.38 3.81 -58.33
CA GLY A 75 -13.99 2.63 -57.72
C GLY A 75 -13.01 1.83 -56.87
N ILE A 76 -13.39 1.62 -55.60
CA ILE A 76 -12.79 0.65 -54.67
C ILE A 76 -11.54 1.13 -53.90
N ILE A 77 -11.59 2.36 -53.34
CA ILE A 77 -10.88 2.67 -52.07
C ILE A 77 -11.87 2.66 -50.88
N GLY A 78 -13.15 2.36 -51.13
CA GLY A 78 -14.24 2.54 -50.16
C GLY A 78 -14.58 1.36 -49.26
N ILE A 79 -14.00 0.17 -49.45
CA ILE A 79 -14.44 -1.03 -48.71
C ILE A 79 -13.32 -1.63 -47.84
N ARG A 80 -12.09 -1.79 -48.35
CA ARG A 80 -10.98 -2.36 -47.56
C ARG A 80 -10.54 -1.43 -46.42
N THR A 81 -10.41 -0.15 -46.69
CA THR A 81 -10.05 0.87 -45.69
C THR A 81 -11.17 1.08 -44.68
N ALA A 82 -12.44 1.02 -45.13
CA ALA A 82 -13.61 1.12 -44.25
C ALA A 82 -13.78 -0.12 -43.36
N ILE A 83 -13.52 -1.33 -43.87
CA ILE A 83 -13.54 -2.56 -43.07
C ILE A 83 -12.42 -2.57 -42.04
N LEU A 84 -11.21 -2.11 -42.39
CA LEU A 84 -10.10 -1.99 -41.43
C LEU A 84 -10.37 -0.93 -40.35
N PHE A 85 -11.00 0.20 -40.71
CA PHE A 85 -11.41 1.22 -39.75
C PHE A 85 -12.55 0.74 -38.83
N LEU A 86 -13.55 0.05 -39.38
CA LEU A 86 -14.64 -0.53 -38.61
C LEU A 86 -14.17 -1.69 -37.73
N ALA A 87 -13.22 -2.50 -38.19
CA ALA A 87 -12.57 -3.54 -37.38
C ALA A 87 -11.72 -2.93 -36.26
N ALA A 88 -11.00 -1.83 -36.52
CA ALA A 88 -10.25 -1.11 -35.49
C ALA A 88 -11.18 -0.43 -34.46
N LEU A 89 -12.32 0.12 -34.89
CA LEU A 89 -13.35 0.67 -34.00
C LEU A 89 -14.08 -0.42 -33.21
N ALA A 90 -14.34 -1.59 -33.83
CA ALA A 90 -14.87 -2.78 -33.16
C ALA A 90 -13.86 -3.35 -32.15
N TRP A 91 -12.56 -3.33 -32.47
CA TRP A 91 -11.49 -3.75 -31.56
C TRP A 91 -11.29 -2.76 -30.41
N CYS A 92 -11.36 -1.45 -30.67
CA CYS A 92 -11.35 -0.42 -29.63
C CYS A 92 -12.59 -0.49 -28.74
N SER A 93 -13.75 -0.87 -29.28
CA SER A 93 -14.98 -1.07 -28.49
C SER A 93 -15.02 -2.40 -27.76
N VAL A 94 -14.35 -3.46 -28.24
CA VAL A 94 -14.13 -4.70 -27.48
C VAL A 94 -13.09 -4.51 -26.37
N LEU A 95 -12.02 -3.73 -26.61
CA LEU A 95 -11.09 -3.30 -25.55
C LEU A 95 -11.77 -2.36 -24.55
N ALA A 96 -12.62 -1.45 -25.01
CA ALA A 96 -13.39 -0.56 -24.14
C ALA A 96 -14.51 -1.31 -23.40
N ALA A 97 -15.13 -2.35 -24.00
CA ALA A 97 -16.13 -3.19 -23.33
C ALA A 97 -15.49 -4.22 -22.40
N ALA A 98 -14.26 -4.68 -22.67
CA ALA A 98 -13.45 -5.43 -21.71
C ALA A 98 -12.97 -4.53 -20.56
N ALA A 99 -12.77 -3.23 -20.81
CA ALA A 99 -12.48 -2.23 -19.78
C ALA A 99 -13.75 -1.69 -19.06
N ALA A 100 -14.93 -1.82 -19.68
CA ALA A 100 -16.23 -1.38 -19.17
C ALA A 100 -17.11 -2.53 -18.67
N GLY A 101 -16.58 -3.76 -18.64
CA GLY A 101 -17.16 -4.85 -17.88
C GLY A 101 -17.16 -4.42 -16.42
N GLU A 102 -18.34 -4.06 -15.94
CA GLU A 102 -18.68 -3.65 -14.58
C GLU A 102 -17.72 -4.26 -13.55
N VAL A 103 -16.68 -3.51 -13.20
CA VAL A 103 -15.61 -3.98 -12.33
C VAL A 103 -16.16 -3.93 -10.92
N ASP A 104 -16.86 -4.97 -10.49
CA ASP A 104 -17.01 -5.22 -9.06
C ASP A 104 -15.56 -5.29 -8.55
N GLY A 105 -15.15 -4.29 -7.75
CA GLY A 105 -13.76 -3.91 -7.45
C GLY A 105 -12.94 -4.93 -6.65
N VAL A 106 -13.09 -6.21 -6.97
CA VAL A 106 -12.39 -7.37 -6.45
C VAL A 106 -11.42 -7.81 -7.52
N PHE A 107 -10.16 -7.38 -7.39
CA PHE A 107 -9.07 -7.96 -8.18
C PHE A 107 -8.81 -9.38 -7.66
N ASN A 108 -9.41 -10.37 -8.31
CA ASN A 108 -9.15 -11.76 -7.99
C ASN A 108 -7.83 -12.17 -8.65
N VAL A 109 -6.77 -12.23 -7.84
CA VAL A 109 -5.42 -12.60 -8.30
C VAL A 109 -5.36 -13.95 -9.01
N LYS A 110 -6.33 -14.86 -8.78
CA LYS A 110 -6.43 -16.13 -9.50
C LYS A 110 -6.70 -15.95 -10.99
N ASP A 111 -7.42 -14.90 -11.36
CA ASP A 111 -7.76 -14.58 -12.75
C ASP A 111 -6.52 -14.10 -13.54
N TYR A 112 -5.44 -13.77 -12.84
CA TYR A 112 -4.14 -13.36 -13.38
C TYR A 112 -3.02 -14.37 -13.08
N GLY A 113 -3.39 -15.63 -12.82
CA GLY A 113 -2.43 -16.73 -12.74
C GLY A 113 -1.94 -17.08 -11.34
N ALA A 114 -2.45 -16.46 -10.26
CA ALA A 114 -2.20 -16.97 -8.91
C ALA A 114 -2.85 -18.36 -8.76
N ARG A 115 -2.05 -19.40 -8.54
CA ARG A 115 -2.55 -20.77 -8.42
C ARG A 115 -2.64 -21.18 -6.96
N GLY A 116 -3.89 -21.24 -6.50
CA GLY A 116 -4.37 -21.81 -5.23
C GLY A 116 -4.08 -23.30 -5.05
N ASP A 117 -2.84 -23.72 -4.80
CA ASP A 117 -2.49 -25.15 -4.68
C ASP A 117 -2.31 -25.64 -3.24
N GLY A 118 -2.35 -24.74 -2.25
CA GLY A 118 -2.20 -25.10 -0.85
C GLY A 118 -0.76 -25.50 -0.46
N VAL A 119 0.21 -25.25 -1.35
CA VAL A 119 1.65 -25.42 -1.10
C VAL A 119 2.33 -24.04 -1.10
N THR A 120 2.10 -23.19 -2.13
CA THR A 120 2.44 -21.74 -2.18
C THR A 120 1.72 -21.03 -3.34
N ASP A 121 0.85 -20.06 -3.04
CA ASP A 121 0.26 -19.15 -4.03
C ASP A 121 1.21 -17.96 -4.23
N ASP A 122 2.16 -18.05 -5.17
CA ASP A 122 3.14 -16.98 -5.40
C ASP A 122 2.63 -15.95 -6.41
N THR A 123 2.54 -14.69 -6.01
CA THR A 123 2.25 -13.55 -6.90
C THR A 123 3.42 -12.57 -6.93
N LYS A 124 3.81 -12.14 -8.14
CA LYS A 124 4.87 -11.14 -8.33
C LYS A 124 4.32 -9.90 -9.00
N VAL A 125 4.42 -8.76 -8.32
CA VAL A 125 4.13 -7.45 -8.90
C VAL A 125 5.34 -7.02 -9.72
N MET A 126 5.18 -6.95 -11.04
CA MET A 126 6.23 -6.50 -11.97
C MET A 126 5.79 -5.18 -12.59
N GLY A 127 6.53 -4.10 -12.30
CA GLY A 127 6.16 -2.74 -12.69
C GLY A 127 5.18 -2.07 -11.71
N THR A 128 4.41 -1.11 -12.23
CA THR A 128 3.53 -0.25 -11.42
C THR A 128 2.07 -0.67 -11.55
N ILE A 129 1.42 -0.96 -10.43
CA ILE A 129 -0.04 -1.06 -10.33
C ILE A 129 -0.55 0.25 -9.73
N THR A 130 -1.48 0.89 -10.44
CA THR A 130 -1.94 2.25 -10.12
C THR A 130 -3.42 2.25 -9.75
N ALA A 131 -3.78 2.84 -8.62
CA ALA A 131 -5.16 2.99 -8.21
C ALA A 131 -5.92 4.02 -9.08
N PRO A 132 -7.25 3.91 -9.22
CA PRO A 132 -8.04 4.91 -9.92
C PRO A 132 -8.01 6.26 -9.20
N PRO A 133 -8.10 7.40 -9.92
CA PRO A 133 -8.26 8.70 -9.29
C PRO A 133 -9.61 8.79 -8.55
N ALA A 134 -9.69 9.66 -7.53
CA ALA A 134 -10.89 9.82 -6.71
C ALA A 134 -12.20 10.02 -7.50
N GLY A 135 -12.17 10.75 -8.63
CA GLY A 135 -13.34 11.01 -9.46
C GLY A 135 -13.87 9.78 -10.22
N ALA A 136 -13.07 8.74 -10.37
CA ALA A 136 -13.43 7.49 -11.03
C ALA A 136 -13.74 6.35 -10.04
N TRP A 137 -13.74 6.63 -8.73
CA TRP A 137 -13.93 5.62 -7.70
C TRP A 137 -15.36 5.64 -7.15
N SER A 138 -16.11 4.55 -7.33
CA SER A 138 -17.53 4.47 -6.94
C SER A 138 -17.90 3.29 -6.02
N GLY A 139 -16.97 2.39 -5.67
CA GLY A 139 -17.37 1.04 -5.27
C GLY A 139 -17.09 0.57 -3.83
N LYS A 140 -15.89 0.77 -3.29
CA LYS A 140 -15.43 -0.01 -2.11
C LYS A 140 -14.44 0.78 -1.23
N ASN A 141 -14.23 0.28 0.01
CA ASN A 141 -13.26 0.82 0.98
C ASN A 141 -11.82 0.35 0.70
N TYR A 142 -11.58 -0.40 -0.37
CA TYR A 142 -10.28 -0.95 -0.75
C TYR A 142 -10.16 -0.97 -2.27
N TRP A 143 -8.95 -0.77 -2.79
CA TRP A 143 -8.69 -0.88 -4.24
C TRP A 143 -7.87 -2.10 -4.64
N LEU A 144 -7.27 -2.78 -3.67
CA LEU A 144 -6.65 -4.09 -3.81
C LEU A 144 -6.93 -4.89 -2.51
N MET A 145 -7.31 -6.15 -2.63
CA MET A 145 -7.67 -7.00 -1.49
C MET A 145 -7.25 -8.44 -1.73
N PHE A 146 -6.66 -9.05 -0.70
CA PHE A 146 -6.46 -10.50 -0.65
C PHE A 146 -7.43 -11.06 0.40
N TYR A 147 -8.45 -11.77 -0.09
CA TYR A 147 -9.55 -12.25 0.74
C TYR A 147 -9.57 -13.77 0.81
N LYS A 148 -9.55 -14.30 2.04
CA LYS A 148 -9.62 -15.75 2.34
C LYS A 148 -8.57 -16.57 1.56
N VAL A 149 -7.35 -16.07 1.50
CA VAL A 149 -6.21 -16.77 0.87
C VAL A 149 -5.38 -17.48 1.94
N HIS A 150 -4.85 -18.65 1.60
CA HIS A 150 -3.97 -19.47 2.42
C HIS A 150 -2.67 -19.70 1.64
N GLY A 151 -1.51 -19.57 2.29
CA GLY A 151 -0.22 -19.83 1.62
C GLY A 151 0.19 -18.75 0.61
N LEU A 152 -0.20 -17.48 0.81
CA LEU A 152 0.07 -16.40 -0.14
C LEU A 152 1.44 -15.77 0.08
N THR A 153 2.23 -15.72 -1.00
CA THR A 153 3.46 -14.94 -1.09
C THR A 153 3.27 -13.81 -2.10
N VAL A 154 3.56 -12.56 -1.70
CA VAL A 154 3.58 -11.43 -2.64
C VAL A 154 4.97 -10.79 -2.66
N THR A 155 5.58 -10.73 -3.84
CA THR A 155 6.91 -10.14 -4.07
C THR A 155 6.88 -9.05 -5.14
N GLY A 156 7.87 -8.14 -5.13
CA GLY A 156 7.90 -6.94 -6.00
C GLY A 156 8.89 -6.98 -7.15
N GLY A 157 9.68 -8.03 -7.31
CA GLY A 157 10.79 -8.01 -8.27
C GLY A 157 11.70 -6.77 -8.13
N SER A 158 12.25 -6.24 -9.22
CA SER A 158 13.11 -5.04 -9.20
C SER A 158 12.37 -3.71 -9.31
N THR A 159 11.09 -3.71 -9.72
CA THR A 159 10.34 -2.50 -10.09
C THR A 159 8.93 -2.42 -9.50
N GLY A 160 8.54 -3.37 -8.65
CA GLY A 160 7.19 -3.49 -8.11
C GLY A 160 6.78 -2.27 -7.30
N LEU A 161 5.82 -1.52 -7.83
CA LEU A 161 5.26 -0.33 -7.22
C LEU A 161 3.74 -0.44 -7.16
N LEU A 162 3.16 -0.25 -5.98
CA LEU A 162 1.73 0.00 -5.80
C LEU A 162 1.55 1.50 -5.57
N ASP A 163 1.07 2.22 -6.58
CA ASP A 163 0.81 3.67 -6.51
C ASP A 163 -0.68 3.92 -6.25
N GLY A 164 -1.00 4.34 -5.04
CA GLY A 164 -2.37 4.62 -4.60
C GLY A 164 -2.95 5.93 -5.13
N ARG A 165 -2.15 6.82 -5.75
CA ARG A 165 -2.57 8.14 -6.24
C ARG A 165 -3.41 8.95 -5.24
N GLY A 166 -3.07 8.83 -3.96
CA GLY A 166 -3.79 9.41 -2.82
C GLY A 166 -3.90 10.92 -2.86
N TRP A 167 -2.97 11.60 -3.53
CA TRP A 167 -3.03 13.05 -3.75
C TRP A 167 -4.33 13.51 -4.44
N THR A 168 -4.94 12.66 -5.29
CA THR A 168 -6.23 12.96 -5.93
C THR A 168 -7.39 12.99 -4.94
N TRP A 169 -7.25 12.30 -3.81
CA TRP A 169 -8.19 12.30 -2.69
C TRP A 169 -7.92 13.47 -1.76
N TRP A 170 -6.68 13.64 -1.31
CA TRP A 170 -6.31 14.66 -0.32
C TRP A 170 -6.55 16.09 -0.85
N ARG A 171 -6.22 16.38 -2.12
CA ARG A 171 -6.38 17.71 -2.71
C ARG A 171 -7.84 18.12 -2.91
N ASN A 172 -8.70 17.16 -3.27
CA ASN A 172 -10.07 17.42 -3.73
C ASN A 172 -11.13 17.24 -2.64
N LYS A 173 -10.88 16.39 -1.63
CA LYS A 173 -11.88 16.06 -0.61
C LYS A 173 -11.51 16.54 0.80
N CYS A 174 -10.25 16.83 1.10
CA CYS A 174 -9.80 17.17 2.47
C CYS A 174 -9.58 18.66 2.74
N LYS A 175 -9.77 19.55 1.75
CA LYS A 175 -9.85 21.00 2.00
C LYS A 175 -11.21 21.35 2.61
N GLY A 176 -11.28 21.41 3.94
CA GLY A 176 -12.43 21.97 4.67
C GLY A 176 -13.51 20.99 5.15
N TYR A 177 -13.32 19.68 4.99
CA TYR A 177 -14.29 18.67 5.45
C TYR A 177 -13.62 17.62 6.35
N ALA A 178 -14.17 17.40 7.56
CA ALA A 178 -13.71 16.40 8.53
C ALA A 178 -13.91 14.94 8.06
N ASP A 179 -14.75 14.72 7.04
CA ASP A 179 -15.22 13.39 6.63
C ASP A 179 -14.62 12.89 5.30
N CYS A 180 -13.50 13.48 4.86
CA CYS A 180 -12.85 13.09 3.60
C CYS A 180 -12.17 11.71 3.65
N VAL A 181 -11.86 11.25 4.86
CA VAL A 181 -11.04 10.07 5.16
C VAL A 181 -11.87 8.80 5.20
N THR A 182 -13.13 8.88 5.65
CA THR A 182 -14.01 7.70 5.80
C THR A 182 -14.39 7.07 4.46
N LYS A 183 -14.25 7.81 3.36
CA LYS A 183 -14.64 7.41 2.00
C LYS A 183 -13.47 7.05 1.08
N ALA A 184 -12.22 7.22 1.53
CA ALA A 184 -11.04 6.91 0.74
C ALA A 184 -10.69 5.41 0.79
N PRO A 185 -10.34 4.76 -0.33
CA PRO A 185 -10.01 3.35 -0.34
C PRO A 185 -8.60 3.07 0.22
N THR A 186 -8.48 2.03 1.03
CA THR A 186 -7.22 1.50 1.58
C THR A 186 -6.52 0.58 0.56
N VAL A 187 -5.18 0.63 0.46
CA VAL A 187 -4.37 -0.08 -0.57
C VAL A 187 -4.29 -1.60 -0.42
N SER A 188 -4.63 -2.19 0.73
CA SER A 188 -4.58 -3.65 0.86
C SER A 188 -5.32 -4.08 2.10
N THR A 189 -6.36 -4.90 1.98
CA THR A 189 -6.91 -5.63 3.13
C THR A 189 -6.53 -7.10 2.99
N ASN A 190 -5.61 -7.57 3.84
CA ASN A 190 -5.43 -9.00 4.06
C ASN A 190 -6.50 -9.40 5.08
N ILE A 191 -7.60 -9.99 4.62
CA ILE A 191 -8.58 -10.68 5.47
C ILE A 191 -8.43 -12.16 5.22
N SER A 192 -7.70 -12.85 6.08
CA SER A 192 -7.41 -14.27 5.88
C SER A 192 -7.55 -15.00 7.21
N LYS A 193 -8.55 -15.87 7.36
CA LYS A 193 -8.67 -16.71 8.55
C LYS A 193 -7.40 -17.52 8.85
N TYR A 194 -6.49 -17.71 7.88
CA TYR A 194 -5.12 -18.20 8.09
C TYR A 194 -4.19 -17.71 6.94
N SER A 195 -3.33 -16.71 7.14
CA SER A 195 -2.23 -16.45 6.18
C SER A 195 -1.01 -17.21 6.67
N VAL A 196 -0.84 -18.46 6.28
CA VAL A 196 0.41 -19.16 6.55
C VAL A 196 1.45 -18.67 5.55
N GLY A 197 2.47 -17.96 6.05
CA GLY A 197 3.87 -17.98 5.58
C GLY A 197 4.12 -17.63 4.11
N GLY A 198 4.77 -16.49 3.86
CA GLY A 198 5.30 -16.21 2.52
C GLY A 198 5.67 -14.78 2.16
N HIS A 199 5.56 -13.76 3.00
CA HIS A 199 6.26 -12.49 2.70
C HIS A 199 7.74 -12.62 3.05
N GLU A 200 8.47 -13.40 2.25
CA GLU A 200 9.90 -13.25 2.11
C GLU A 200 10.16 -12.23 0.98
N LEU A 201 10.17 -10.95 1.33
CA LEU A 201 11.02 -10.01 0.60
C LEU A 201 12.42 -10.23 1.18
N ARG A 202 13.17 -11.20 0.64
CA ARG A 202 14.63 -11.26 0.81
C ARG A 202 15.27 -11.39 -0.55
N ARG A 203 16.29 -10.56 -0.76
CA ARG A 203 17.15 -10.55 -1.94
C ARG A 203 17.92 -11.87 -2.09
N ARG A 204 18.00 -12.33 -3.34
CA ARG A 204 19.21 -12.07 -4.13
C ARG A 204 18.82 -11.26 -5.38
N GLY A 205 19.22 -9.99 -5.44
CA GLY A 205 19.20 -9.18 -6.67
C GLY A 205 17.97 -8.31 -6.99
N ALA A 206 16.94 -8.21 -6.14
CA ALA A 206 15.69 -7.47 -6.42
C ALA A 206 15.43 -6.28 -5.44
N ALA A 207 14.60 -5.31 -5.82
CA ALA A 207 14.28 -4.11 -5.03
C ALA A 207 13.08 -4.38 -4.07
N PRO A 208 12.91 -3.60 -2.99
CA PRO A 208 11.72 -3.67 -2.12
C PRO A 208 10.41 -3.50 -2.90
N ILE A 209 9.29 -4.13 -2.44
CA ILE A 209 7.96 -3.67 -2.88
C ILE A 209 7.79 -2.25 -2.36
N GLN A 210 7.53 -1.33 -3.29
CA GLN A 210 7.22 0.05 -2.96
C GLN A 210 5.72 0.23 -2.89
N LYS A 211 5.22 0.87 -1.83
CA LYS A 211 3.83 1.31 -1.71
C LYS A 211 3.83 2.81 -1.51
N LYS A 212 3.21 3.52 -2.45
CA LYS A 212 3.29 4.97 -2.53
C LYS A 212 1.90 5.57 -2.50
N ASP A 213 1.76 6.65 -1.74
CA ASP A 213 0.61 7.56 -1.75
C ASP A 213 -0.74 6.83 -1.69
N SER A 214 -0.92 5.94 -0.70
CA SER A 214 -2.22 5.35 -0.45
C SER A 214 -3.28 6.41 -0.14
N PRO A 215 -4.51 6.37 -0.68
CA PRO A 215 -5.56 7.33 -0.32
C PRO A 215 -5.88 7.37 1.19
N GLN A 216 -5.73 6.23 1.86
CA GLN A 216 -5.83 6.04 3.31
C GLN A 216 -4.70 5.09 3.77
N MET A 217 -4.97 3.99 4.46
CA MET A 217 -3.94 3.06 4.95
C MET A 217 -3.24 2.31 3.80
N HIS A 218 -1.92 2.13 3.86
CA HIS A 218 -1.15 1.42 2.83
C HIS A 218 -1.32 -0.10 2.93
N ILE A 219 -1.35 -0.64 4.16
CA ILE A 219 -1.59 -2.05 4.43
C ILE A 219 -2.51 -2.17 5.62
N ALA A 220 -3.63 -2.87 5.46
CA ALA A 220 -4.49 -3.31 6.53
C ALA A 220 -4.42 -4.84 6.65
N VAL A 221 -3.95 -5.32 7.79
CA VAL A 221 -3.99 -6.71 8.22
C VAL A 221 -5.17 -6.86 9.17
N SER A 222 -6.24 -7.52 8.72
CA SER A 222 -7.46 -7.66 9.51
C SER A 222 -7.89 -9.11 9.61
N GLN A 223 -8.32 -9.57 10.77
CA GLN A 223 -8.83 -10.93 10.96
C GLN A 223 -7.89 -12.00 10.38
N SER A 224 -6.58 -11.80 10.60
CA SER A 224 -5.53 -12.59 9.96
C SER A 224 -4.62 -13.29 10.96
N SER A 225 -4.04 -14.42 10.55
CA SER A 225 -3.07 -15.16 11.37
C SER A 225 -1.81 -15.46 10.60
N LYS A 226 -0.62 -15.46 11.25
CA LYS A 226 0.69 -15.85 10.70
C LYS A 226 1.21 -14.97 9.55
N VAL A 227 0.91 -13.68 9.62
CA VAL A 227 1.29 -12.70 8.59
C VAL A 227 2.70 -12.21 8.81
N HIS A 228 3.55 -12.30 7.78
CA HIS A 228 4.85 -11.64 7.75
C HIS A 228 4.77 -10.45 6.80
N LEU A 229 5.46 -9.36 7.12
CA LEU A 229 5.61 -8.17 6.28
C LEU A 229 7.05 -7.72 6.47
N THR A 230 7.90 -7.86 5.46
CA THR A 230 9.34 -7.60 5.60
C THR A 230 9.88 -6.78 4.44
N GLN A 231 10.93 -5.98 4.64
CA GLN A 231 11.58 -5.21 3.58
C GLN A 231 10.61 -4.37 2.72
N LEU A 232 9.65 -3.73 3.38
CA LEU A 232 8.74 -2.80 2.74
C LEU A 232 9.37 -1.41 2.65
N THR A 233 9.09 -0.72 1.55
CA THR A 233 9.28 0.74 1.44
C THR A 233 7.90 1.38 1.26
N ILE A 234 7.44 2.12 2.26
CA ILE A 234 6.15 2.81 2.25
C ILE A 234 6.41 4.32 2.31
N THR A 235 5.82 5.06 1.36
CA THR A 235 6.00 6.51 1.26
C THR A 235 4.68 7.24 1.01
N ALA A 236 4.41 8.28 1.80
CA ALA A 236 3.41 9.30 1.56
C ALA A 236 3.87 10.64 2.19
N PRO A 237 3.33 11.79 1.77
CA PRO A 237 3.61 13.09 2.39
C PRO A 237 3.31 13.08 3.90
N GLY A 238 4.13 13.79 4.69
CA GLY A 238 3.96 13.85 6.15
C GLY A 238 2.68 14.56 6.62
N ASP A 239 2.00 15.28 5.73
CA ASP A 239 0.72 15.95 5.93
C ASP A 239 -0.46 15.20 5.30
N SER A 240 -0.22 14.00 4.74
CA SER A 240 -1.29 13.18 4.15
C SER A 240 -2.20 12.56 5.24
N PRO A 241 -3.52 12.77 5.20
CA PRO A 241 -4.40 12.37 6.29
C PRO A 241 -4.63 10.86 6.33
N ASN A 242 -4.41 10.25 7.50
CA ASN A 242 -4.75 8.85 7.82
C ASN A 242 -4.14 7.82 6.88
N THR A 243 -2.88 8.06 6.51
CA THR A 243 -2.13 7.24 5.58
C THR A 243 -1.28 6.17 6.26
N ASP A 244 -1.80 5.52 7.32
CA ASP A 244 -1.04 4.55 8.11
C ASP A 244 -0.24 3.59 7.22
N GLY A 245 1.00 3.30 7.61
CA GLY A 245 1.84 2.35 6.88
C GLY A 245 1.28 0.93 6.96
N VAL A 246 1.20 0.40 8.19
CA VAL A 246 0.62 -0.92 8.46
C VAL A 246 -0.37 -0.83 9.61
N HIS A 247 -1.64 -1.06 9.33
CA HIS A 247 -2.71 -1.18 10.30
C HIS A 247 -3.01 -2.65 10.59
N ILE A 248 -2.93 -3.07 11.86
CA ILE A 248 -3.16 -4.45 12.31
C ILE A 248 -4.38 -4.47 13.21
N SER A 249 -5.37 -5.30 12.90
CA SER A 249 -6.60 -5.43 13.68
C SER A 249 -7.07 -6.88 13.75
N GLN A 250 -7.62 -7.30 14.88
CA GLN A 250 -8.21 -8.64 15.05
C GLN A 250 -7.32 -9.79 14.57
N SER A 251 -5.99 -9.67 14.70
CA SER A 251 -5.03 -10.55 14.05
C SER A 251 -4.04 -11.16 15.03
N GLU A 252 -3.46 -12.30 14.68
CA GLU A 252 -2.58 -13.08 15.55
C GLU A 252 -1.30 -13.52 14.84
N ASN A 253 -0.15 -13.51 15.52
CA ASN A 253 1.15 -13.89 14.96
C ASN A 253 1.49 -13.04 13.72
N VAL A 254 1.58 -11.71 13.92
CA VAL A 254 1.90 -10.76 12.85
C VAL A 254 3.30 -10.19 13.06
N HIS A 255 4.15 -10.27 12.04
CA HIS A 255 5.53 -9.78 12.09
C HIS A 255 5.76 -8.71 11.02
N VAL A 256 6.02 -7.47 11.44
CA VAL A 256 6.44 -6.36 10.56
C VAL A 256 7.93 -6.12 10.79
N SER A 257 8.78 -6.24 9.77
CA SER A 257 10.23 -6.18 9.97
C SER A 257 11.05 -5.53 8.87
N ARG A 258 12.25 -5.03 9.21
CA ARG A 258 13.27 -4.56 8.25
C ARG A 258 12.71 -3.60 7.19
N SER A 259 11.84 -2.67 7.58
CA SER A 259 11.08 -1.84 6.63
C SER A 259 11.31 -0.35 6.88
N THR A 260 11.17 0.45 5.83
CA THR A 260 11.20 1.92 5.90
C THR A 260 9.81 2.45 5.61
N ILE A 261 9.24 3.20 6.54
CA ILE A 261 7.86 3.68 6.49
C ILE A 261 7.86 5.19 6.79
N GLY A 262 7.46 5.99 5.81
CA GLY A 262 7.22 7.42 5.96
C GLY A 262 5.83 7.77 5.45
N THR A 263 4.98 8.31 6.31
CA THR A 263 3.56 8.59 6.00
C THR A 263 3.09 9.85 6.74
N GLY A 264 1.83 10.23 6.59
CA GLY A 264 1.22 11.30 7.40
C GLY A 264 0.47 10.81 8.64
N ASP A 265 0.47 9.49 8.92
CA ASP A 265 -0.10 8.93 10.15
C ASP A 265 0.82 7.83 10.75
N ASP A 266 0.28 6.88 11.50
CA ASP A 266 1.04 5.82 12.18
C ASP A 266 1.86 4.98 11.18
N CYS A 267 3.16 4.79 11.45
CA CYS A 267 3.96 3.84 10.67
C CYS A 267 3.43 2.42 10.82
N VAL A 268 3.10 2.04 12.07
CA VAL A 268 2.38 0.81 12.40
C VAL A 268 1.35 1.12 13.48
N SER A 269 0.09 0.78 13.23
CA SER A 269 -1.00 0.89 14.21
C SER A 269 -1.55 -0.50 14.56
N ILE A 270 -1.76 -0.78 15.85
CA ILE A 270 -2.18 -2.07 16.38
C ILE A 270 -3.48 -1.90 17.15
N SER A 271 -4.57 -2.41 16.60
CA SER A 271 -5.93 -2.26 17.11
C SER A 271 -6.44 -3.50 17.85
N SER A 272 -7.62 -3.37 18.44
CA SER A 272 -8.29 -4.37 19.26
C SER A 272 -8.34 -5.79 18.64
N ARG A 273 -8.38 -6.78 19.53
CA ARG A 273 -8.34 -8.23 19.31
C ARG A 273 -7.08 -8.72 18.59
N SER A 274 -5.98 -7.96 18.68
CA SER A 274 -4.70 -8.36 18.13
C SER A 274 -3.78 -8.93 19.20
N ARG A 275 -3.07 -10.03 18.89
CA ARG A 275 -2.12 -10.66 19.81
C ARG A 275 -0.89 -11.24 19.12
N PHE A 276 0.21 -11.40 19.84
CA PHE A 276 1.47 -11.91 19.29
C PHE A 276 1.90 -11.11 18.05
N VAL A 277 2.11 -9.81 18.24
CA VAL A 277 2.55 -8.89 17.17
C VAL A 277 3.97 -8.47 17.43
N THR A 278 4.86 -8.64 16.44
CA THR A 278 6.24 -8.17 16.50
C THR A 278 6.49 -7.10 15.44
N VAL A 279 7.05 -5.96 15.85
CA VAL A 279 7.54 -4.89 14.97
C VAL A 279 9.04 -4.77 15.20
N ASP A 280 9.87 -5.10 14.20
CA ASP A 280 11.33 -5.27 14.39
C ASP A 280 12.18 -4.68 13.27
N GLY A 281 13.06 -3.72 13.58
CA GLY A 281 14.00 -3.18 12.59
C GLY A 281 13.33 -2.21 11.63
N ILE A 282 12.56 -1.26 12.14
CA ILE A 282 11.80 -0.30 11.34
C ILE A 282 12.48 1.07 11.37
N VAL A 283 12.62 1.71 10.20
CA VAL A 283 12.88 3.15 10.11
C VAL A 283 11.54 3.84 9.87
N CYS A 284 11.08 4.63 10.84
CA CYS A 284 9.76 5.26 10.83
C CYS A 284 9.91 6.78 10.80
N GLY A 285 9.42 7.44 9.75
CA GLY A 285 9.56 8.89 9.63
C GLY A 285 9.47 9.45 8.23
N PRO A 286 8.67 10.51 7.98
CA PRO A 286 7.74 11.18 8.92
C PRO A 286 6.54 10.29 9.28
N GLY A 287 5.70 10.72 10.24
CA GLY A 287 4.48 10.02 10.66
C GLY A 287 4.17 10.14 12.15
N HIS A 288 3.25 9.30 12.65
CA HIS A 288 2.78 9.29 14.04
C HIS A 288 3.40 8.20 14.92
N GLY A 289 4.44 7.51 14.43
CA GLY A 289 5.17 6.51 15.21
C GLY A 289 4.58 5.10 15.13
N VAL A 290 4.85 4.29 16.15
CA VAL A 290 4.23 2.96 16.33
C VAL A 290 3.23 3.06 17.47
N SER A 291 1.96 2.80 17.15
CA SER A 291 0.85 3.02 18.07
C SER A 291 0.11 1.73 18.40
N VAL A 292 -0.05 1.43 19.68
CA VAL A 292 -1.08 0.50 20.16
C VAL A 292 -2.35 1.30 20.40
N GLY A 293 -3.35 1.07 19.56
CA GLY A 293 -4.66 1.72 19.59
C GLY A 293 -5.01 2.51 18.32
N SER A 294 -6.09 3.28 18.34
CA SER A 294 -6.87 3.62 19.53
C SER A 294 -7.78 2.47 20.02
N LEU A 295 -7.82 2.25 21.34
CA LEU A 295 -8.54 1.12 21.95
C LEU A 295 -9.78 1.56 22.73
N GLY A 296 -10.90 0.87 22.51
CA GLY A 296 -12.12 1.07 23.31
C GLY A 296 -13.01 2.23 22.85
N ARG A 297 -12.95 2.62 21.57
CA ARG A 297 -13.80 3.69 21.00
C ARG A 297 -15.26 3.46 21.33
N ASN A 298 -15.98 4.54 21.65
CA ASN A 298 -17.41 4.50 22.01
C ASN A 298 -17.74 3.56 23.19
N GLY A 299 -16.82 3.44 24.15
CA GLY A 299 -16.98 2.56 25.31
C GLY A 299 -16.89 1.06 24.99
N ALA A 300 -16.38 0.70 23.81
CA ALA A 300 -16.22 -0.67 23.40
C ALA A 300 -15.21 -1.42 24.29
N THR A 301 -15.40 -2.73 24.39
CA THR A 301 -14.38 -3.61 25.01
C THR A 301 -13.28 -3.88 23.99
N ALA A 302 -12.03 -3.63 24.40
CA ALA A 302 -10.84 -3.91 23.61
C ALA A 302 -9.91 -4.91 24.32
N SER A 303 -9.21 -5.72 23.52
CA SER A 303 -8.18 -6.62 24.00
C SER A 303 -6.95 -6.54 23.10
N VAL A 304 -5.77 -6.32 23.67
CA VAL A 304 -4.48 -6.41 22.96
C VAL A 304 -3.47 -7.06 23.89
N GLU A 305 -2.69 -8.03 23.42
CA GLU A 305 -1.67 -8.66 24.26
C GLU A 305 -0.48 -9.24 23.50
N TYR A 306 0.67 -9.33 24.18
CA TYR A 306 1.91 -9.86 23.62
C TYR A 306 2.37 -9.09 22.37
N ILE A 307 2.68 -7.81 22.59
CA ILE A 307 3.15 -6.90 21.54
C ILE A 307 4.62 -6.60 21.81
N ASP A 308 5.49 -6.85 20.83
CA ASP A 308 6.93 -6.59 20.92
C ASP A 308 7.36 -5.63 19.81
N VAL A 309 7.64 -4.39 20.18
CA VAL A 309 8.17 -3.36 19.27
C VAL A 309 9.64 -3.16 19.60
N LYS A 310 10.53 -3.48 18.67
CA LYS A 310 11.96 -3.43 18.90
C LYS A 310 12.79 -2.95 17.72
N ASN A 311 14.01 -2.48 18.01
CA ASN A 311 14.96 -2.03 16.98
C ASN A 311 14.34 -0.98 16.03
N VAL A 312 13.59 -0.01 16.57
CA VAL A 312 12.92 1.02 15.77
C VAL A 312 13.69 2.33 15.83
N HIS A 313 13.91 2.96 14.67
CA HIS A 313 14.44 4.32 14.57
C HIS A 313 13.33 5.26 14.09
N PHE A 314 12.84 6.10 15.00
CA PHE A 314 11.89 7.16 14.72
C PHE A 314 12.61 8.44 14.32
N ILE A 315 12.23 9.05 13.19
CA ILE A 315 12.85 10.24 12.60
C ILE A 315 11.76 11.25 12.25
N ASN A 316 11.77 12.44 12.84
CA ASN A 316 10.82 13.51 12.51
C ASN A 316 9.34 13.06 12.59
N THR A 317 9.01 12.21 13.56
CA THR A 317 7.64 11.74 13.82
C THR A 317 6.99 12.56 14.93
N THR A 318 5.67 12.66 14.91
CA THR A 318 4.92 13.36 15.98
C THR A 318 4.88 12.55 17.27
N ASN A 319 5.01 11.22 17.19
CA ASN A 319 5.15 10.35 18.34
C ASN A 319 6.15 9.22 18.05
N GLY A 320 6.65 8.56 19.09
CA GLY A 320 7.49 7.38 18.97
C GLY A 320 6.74 6.10 19.36
N ALA A 321 6.98 5.63 20.57
CA ALA A 321 6.29 4.51 21.20
C ALA A 321 5.00 4.99 21.88
N ARG A 322 3.84 4.74 21.26
CA ARG A 322 2.56 5.30 21.71
C ARG A 322 1.54 4.22 22.07
N ILE A 323 0.82 4.41 23.18
CA ILE A 323 -0.38 3.66 23.54
C ILE A 323 -1.52 4.67 23.68
N LYS A 324 -2.63 4.47 22.96
CA LYS A 324 -3.79 5.37 22.95
C LYS A 324 -5.08 4.60 23.25
N THR A 325 -5.82 4.99 24.28
CA THR A 325 -7.12 4.41 24.63
C THR A 325 -8.17 5.50 24.80
N TRP A 326 -9.41 5.18 24.44
CA TRP A 326 -10.54 6.08 24.58
C TRP A 326 -11.03 6.13 26.03
N GLN A 327 -11.48 7.31 26.47
CA GLN A 327 -12.24 7.42 27.71
C GLN A 327 -13.54 6.61 27.61
N GLY A 328 -13.93 5.95 28.71
CA GLY A 328 -15.07 5.02 28.74
C GLY A 328 -14.77 3.64 28.15
N GLY A 329 -13.62 3.45 27.49
CA GLY A 329 -13.21 2.16 26.92
C GLY A 329 -13.05 1.07 27.98
N LYS A 330 -13.32 -0.17 27.61
CA LYS A 330 -13.30 -1.33 28.53
C LYS A 330 -12.31 -2.41 28.07
N GLY A 331 -12.02 -3.37 28.93
CA GLY A 331 -11.13 -4.50 28.61
C GLY A 331 -9.68 -4.22 28.99
N TYR A 332 -8.72 -4.74 28.21
CA TYR A 332 -7.31 -4.70 28.56
C TYR A 332 -6.37 -4.49 27.37
N ALA A 333 -5.21 -3.91 27.65
CA ALA A 333 -4.01 -4.01 26.82
C ALA A 333 -2.82 -4.35 27.71
N LYS A 334 -2.18 -5.50 27.49
CA LYS A 334 -1.18 -6.02 28.42
C LYS A 334 0.02 -6.69 27.76
N SER A 335 1.14 -6.78 28.46
CA SER A 335 2.36 -7.43 27.95
C SER A 335 2.81 -6.79 26.63
N ILE A 336 3.13 -5.49 26.72
CA ILE A 336 3.57 -4.66 25.60
C ILE A 336 5.00 -4.21 25.88
N SER A 337 5.93 -4.51 24.98
CA SER A 337 7.33 -4.10 25.08
C SER A 337 7.72 -3.14 23.96
N PHE A 338 8.43 -2.10 24.33
CA PHE A 338 9.12 -1.16 23.45
C PHE A 338 10.60 -1.21 23.81
N THR A 339 11.43 -1.80 22.96
CA THR A 339 12.84 -2.09 23.27
C THR A 339 13.80 -1.63 22.19
N ASP A 340 15.01 -1.20 22.57
CA ASP A 340 16.07 -0.83 21.61
C ASP A 340 15.60 0.22 20.59
N ILE A 341 15.09 1.35 21.07
CA ILE A 341 14.49 2.40 20.24
C ILE A 341 15.40 3.61 20.16
N LYS A 342 15.56 4.14 18.95
CA LYS A 342 16.25 5.40 18.67
C LYS A 342 15.26 6.47 18.25
N PHE A 343 15.36 7.65 18.85
CA PHE A 343 14.60 8.84 18.45
C PHE A 343 15.52 9.87 17.81
N THR A 344 15.06 10.51 16.74
CA THR A 344 15.73 11.65 16.12
C THR A 344 14.68 12.70 15.81
N ASN A 345 14.70 13.78 16.60
CA ASN A 345 13.81 14.92 16.42
C ASN A 345 12.31 14.50 16.44
N VAL A 346 11.92 13.72 17.44
CA VAL A 346 10.54 13.22 17.61
C VAL A 346 9.76 14.14 18.55
N ASP A 347 8.51 14.46 18.25
CA ASP A 347 7.78 15.41 19.10
C ASP A 347 7.45 14.80 20.47
N HIS A 348 6.75 13.65 20.51
CA HIS A 348 6.41 12.92 21.74
C HIS A 348 6.94 11.48 21.70
N PRO A 349 8.20 11.24 22.08
CA PRO A 349 8.86 9.95 21.97
C PRO A 349 8.16 8.79 22.67
N VAL A 350 7.66 8.99 23.89
CA VAL A 350 7.02 7.94 24.69
C VAL A 350 5.71 8.45 25.26
N VAL A 351 4.60 7.81 24.88
CA VAL A 351 3.25 8.29 25.21
C VAL A 351 2.36 7.14 25.66
N ILE A 352 1.68 7.34 26.80
CA ILE A 352 0.46 6.63 27.17
C ILE A 352 -0.63 7.69 27.32
N ASN A 353 -1.69 7.59 26.52
CA ASN A 353 -2.82 8.51 26.58
C ASN A 353 -4.14 7.75 26.71
N GLN A 354 -4.72 7.73 27.91
CA GLN A 354 -6.04 7.15 28.16
C GLN A 354 -7.21 8.13 27.98
N PHE A 355 -6.91 9.38 27.59
CA PHE A 355 -7.87 10.46 27.37
C PHE A 355 -8.07 10.75 25.88
N TYR A 356 -7.97 9.73 25.03
CA TYR A 356 -8.15 9.88 23.58
C TYR A 356 -9.63 10.16 23.28
N VAL A 357 -9.92 11.28 22.60
CA VAL A 357 -11.30 11.73 22.29
C VAL A 357 -11.37 12.43 20.93
N ASP A 358 -12.53 12.35 20.27
CA ASP A 358 -12.89 13.16 19.11
C ASP A 358 -13.72 14.34 19.62
N HIS A 359 -13.13 15.54 19.73
CA HIS A 359 -13.75 16.86 19.92
C HIS A 359 -14.91 17.05 20.94
N HIS A 360 -15.22 16.08 21.80
CA HIS A 360 -16.31 16.16 22.78
C HIS A 360 -15.87 15.68 24.16
N HIS A 361 -16.35 16.38 25.19
CA HIS A 361 -16.14 16.03 26.59
C HIS A 361 -16.86 14.72 26.90
N VAL A 362 -16.10 13.65 27.10
CA VAL A 362 -16.60 12.42 27.70
C VAL A 362 -16.30 12.53 29.21
N PRO A 363 -17.30 12.33 30.10
CA PRO A 363 -17.06 12.26 31.55
C PRO A 363 -15.95 11.26 31.88
N ASN A 364 -15.32 11.42 33.05
CA ASN A 364 -14.25 10.56 33.56
C ASN A 364 -14.77 9.13 33.83
N MET A 365 -15.05 8.38 32.77
CA MET A 365 -15.47 6.99 32.76
C MET A 365 -14.23 6.15 32.47
N GLY A 366 -14.10 5.01 33.16
CA GLY A 366 -12.91 4.15 33.12
C GLY A 366 -12.35 3.89 31.71
N ALA A 367 -11.07 3.58 31.62
CA ALA A 367 -10.37 3.32 30.36
C ALA A 367 -9.96 1.85 30.24
N VAL A 368 -9.53 1.45 29.03
CA VAL A 368 -8.94 0.12 28.79
C VAL A 368 -7.77 -0.09 29.76
N ALA A 369 -7.82 -1.14 30.58
CA ALA A 369 -6.81 -1.39 31.60
C ALA A 369 -5.45 -1.72 30.97
N LEU A 370 -4.42 -0.98 31.35
CA LEU A 370 -3.05 -1.14 30.88
C LEU A 370 -2.22 -1.85 31.95
N SER A 371 -1.56 -2.95 31.59
CA SER A 371 -0.71 -3.68 32.53
C SER A 371 0.51 -4.32 31.88
N ASN A 372 1.60 -4.46 32.63
CA ASN A 372 2.82 -5.13 32.15
C ASN A 372 3.35 -4.49 30.85
N ILE A 373 3.71 -3.21 30.95
CA ILE A 373 4.28 -2.44 29.84
C ILE A 373 5.75 -2.21 30.13
N THR A 374 6.62 -2.52 29.17
CA THR A 374 8.06 -2.33 29.32
C THR A 374 8.60 -1.35 28.29
N TYR A 375 9.34 -0.36 28.75
CA TYR A 375 10.16 0.52 27.92
C TYR A 375 11.63 0.28 28.29
N LYS A 376 12.44 -0.27 27.38
CA LYS A 376 13.83 -0.65 27.66
C LYS A 376 14.82 -0.20 26.59
N ASN A 377 15.92 0.45 26.99
CA ASN A 377 16.97 0.92 26.07
C ASN A 377 16.43 1.87 25.00
N LEU A 378 15.82 2.97 25.45
CA LEU A 378 15.28 4.03 24.60
C LEU A 378 16.24 5.21 24.62
N ARG A 379 16.62 5.74 23.47
CA ARG A 379 17.57 6.87 23.41
C ARG A 379 17.32 7.83 22.26
N GLY A 380 17.72 9.08 22.41
CA GLY A 380 17.75 10.04 21.31
C GLY A 380 17.13 11.38 21.66
N THR A 381 16.61 12.09 20.66
CA THR A 381 16.20 13.49 20.80
C THR A 381 14.72 13.74 20.59
N TRP A 382 14.17 14.71 21.33
CA TRP A 382 12.79 15.19 21.19
C TRP A 382 12.70 16.68 20.82
N LYS A 383 11.61 17.12 20.18
CA LYS A 383 11.44 18.52 19.70
C LYS A 383 10.36 19.34 20.42
N HIS A 384 9.23 18.72 20.80
CA HIS A 384 8.05 19.43 21.32
C HIS A 384 7.49 18.91 22.65
N LYS A 385 7.13 19.88 23.52
CA LYS A 385 6.49 19.81 24.84
C LYS A 385 7.00 18.78 25.88
N THR A 386 7.04 17.48 25.60
CA THR A 386 7.22 16.45 26.63
C THR A 386 7.81 15.16 26.04
N ALA A 387 8.95 14.71 26.58
CA ALA A 387 9.68 13.54 26.11
C ALA A 387 9.00 12.21 26.51
N VAL A 388 8.45 12.16 27.73
CA VAL A 388 7.71 11.02 28.28
C VAL A 388 6.41 11.54 28.87
N ASP A 389 5.28 11.11 28.35
CA ASP A 389 3.95 11.52 28.83
C ASP A 389 3.09 10.29 29.15
N PHE A 390 2.92 10.02 30.44
CA PHE A 390 2.04 8.97 30.94
C PHE A 390 0.79 9.59 31.54
N ASN A 391 -0.26 9.67 30.75
CA ASN A 391 -1.54 10.25 31.13
C ASN A 391 -2.59 9.14 31.28
N CYS A 392 -2.59 8.51 32.45
CA CYS A 392 -3.51 7.44 32.80
C CYS A 392 -4.75 7.96 33.54
N GLY A 393 -5.86 7.22 33.41
CA GLY A 393 -7.15 7.46 34.05
C GLY A 393 -7.08 7.26 35.56
N GLU A 394 -8.14 6.77 36.19
CA GLU A 394 -8.15 6.54 37.65
C GLU A 394 -7.03 5.59 38.10
N SER A 395 -6.62 5.71 39.37
CA SER A 395 -5.56 4.87 39.94
C SER A 395 -5.90 3.38 39.76
N GLY A 396 -4.97 2.60 39.19
CA GLY A 396 -5.17 1.19 38.83
C GLY A 396 -5.44 0.95 37.32
N SER A 397 -5.65 2.01 36.54
CA SER A 397 -5.83 1.92 35.08
C SER A 397 -4.53 1.63 34.31
N CYS A 398 -3.38 1.93 34.89
CA CYS A 398 -2.04 1.69 34.37
C CYS A 398 -1.15 1.09 35.46
N THR A 399 -0.83 -0.20 35.36
CA THR A 399 -0.07 -0.93 36.37
C THR A 399 1.12 -1.67 35.78
N ASN A 400 2.12 -1.98 36.61
CA ASN A 400 3.29 -2.75 36.21
C ASN A 400 3.99 -2.17 34.96
N ILE A 401 4.24 -0.85 34.98
CA ILE A 401 5.00 -0.15 33.95
C ILE A 401 6.47 -0.16 34.35
N HIS A 402 7.32 -0.80 33.55
CA HIS A 402 8.76 -0.90 33.80
C HIS A 402 9.51 -0.01 32.81
N VAL A 403 10.29 0.93 33.33
CA VAL A 403 11.14 1.81 32.51
C VAL A 403 12.60 1.55 32.84
N ASN A 404 13.34 0.98 31.89
CA ASN A 404 14.73 0.59 32.08
C ASN A 404 15.64 1.27 31.05
N SER A 405 16.71 1.93 31.50
CA SER A 405 17.74 2.49 30.61
C SER A 405 17.16 3.39 29.50
N VAL A 406 16.57 4.53 29.88
CA VAL A 406 15.94 5.49 28.95
C VAL A 406 16.67 6.82 29.02
N ALA A 407 17.15 7.34 27.89
CA ALA A 407 17.88 8.59 27.81
C ALA A 407 17.41 9.44 26.62
N ILE A 408 16.44 10.30 26.86
CA ILE A 408 15.80 11.15 25.85
C ILE A 408 16.13 12.61 26.19
N THR A 409 16.74 13.33 25.27
CA THR A 409 17.21 14.72 25.47
C THR A 409 16.54 15.69 24.50
N ALA A 410 16.44 16.96 24.86
CA ALA A 410 15.88 17.96 23.95
C ALA A 410 16.83 18.18 22.76
N ALA A 411 16.28 18.25 21.55
CA ALA A 411 17.05 18.42 20.32
C ALA A 411 17.78 19.77 20.26
N ASP A 412 17.24 20.79 20.96
CA ASP A 412 17.81 22.13 21.09
C ASP A 412 18.76 22.28 22.30
N GLY A 413 19.05 21.19 23.02
CA GLY A 413 19.86 21.22 24.25
C GLY A 413 19.12 21.77 25.48
N GLY A 414 17.83 22.07 25.37
CA GLY A 414 16.98 22.54 26.45
C GLY A 414 16.66 21.47 27.52
N ARG A 415 15.92 21.89 28.54
CA ARG A 415 15.48 20.97 29.61
C ARG A 415 14.46 19.96 29.08
N THR A 416 14.74 18.68 29.32
CA THR A 416 13.82 17.60 28.96
C THR A 416 12.74 17.44 30.04
N VAL A 417 11.48 17.37 29.61
CA VAL A 417 10.31 17.30 30.49
C VAL A 417 9.64 15.94 30.38
N SER A 418 9.24 15.38 31.51
CA SER A 418 8.31 14.25 31.62
C SER A 418 7.03 14.69 32.34
N ARG A 419 5.93 14.02 32.02
CA ARG A 419 4.67 14.09 32.75
C ARG A 419 4.24 12.69 33.10
N CYS A 420 3.69 12.55 34.31
CA CYS A 420 3.10 11.31 34.70
C CYS A 420 1.94 11.51 35.67
N GLN A 421 0.84 10.84 35.37
CA GLN A 421 -0.38 10.81 36.14
C GLN A 421 -0.90 9.37 36.21
N ASN A 422 -1.17 8.90 37.44
CA ASN A 422 -1.85 7.63 37.73
C ASN A 422 -1.26 6.36 37.08
N ALA A 423 0.01 6.41 36.67
CA ALA A 423 0.77 5.23 36.26
C ALA A 423 1.52 4.65 37.45
N GLN A 424 1.46 3.33 37.60
CA GLN A 424 2.14 2.59 38.66
C GLN A 424 3.19 1.66 38.07
N GLY A 425 4.39 1.67 38.64
CA GLY A 425 5.50 0.87 38.18
C GLY A 425 6.84 1.39 38.70
N ASP A 426 7.91 0.95 38.07
CA ASP A 426 9.28 1.19 38.53
C ASP A 426 10.21 1.69 37.43
N THR A 427 11.31 2.28 37.89
CA THR A 427 12.43 2.64 37.04
C THR A 427 13.68 1.87 37.43
N SER A 428 14.52 1.53 36.45
CA SER A 428 15.81 0.89 36.69
C SER A 428 16.87 1.32 35.67
N GLY A 429 18.15 1.23 36.05
CA GLY A 429 19.23 1.77 35.23
C GLY A 429 19.18 3.31 35.13
N TYR A 430 19.80 3.87 34.09
CA TYR A 430 19.78 5.32 33.86
C TYR A 430 18.48 5.75 33.18
N VAL A 431 17.69 6.60 33.84
CA VAL A 431 16.42 7.14 33.30
C VAL A 431 16.45 8.66 33.30
N TYR A 432 16.47 9.24 32.10
CA TYR A 432 16.37 10.67 31.84
C TYR A 432 15.38 10.92 30.68
N PRO A 433 14.36 11.77 30.87
CA PRO A 433 14.05 12.53 32.09
C PRO A 433 13.52 11.63 33.23
N LYS A 434 13.68 12.07 34.49
CA LYS A 434 13.07 11.38 35.65
C LYS A 434 11.55 11.34 35.49
N ILE A 435 10.89 10.21 35.76
CA ILE A 435 9.43 10.04 35.63
C ILE A 435 8.79 10.11 37.03
N PRO A 436 8.07 11.18 37.41
CA PRO A 436 7.75 11.46 38.81
C PRO A 436 6.87 10.44 39.56
N CYS A 437 6.03 9.69 38.85
CA CYS A 437 5.07 8.75 39.43
C CYS A 437 5.62 7.32 39.59
N LEU A 438 6.72 7.00 38.90
CA LEU A 438 7.33 5.68 38.93
C LEU A 438 8.39 5.66 40.02
N LYS A 439 8.51 4.52 40.72
CA LYS A 439 9.36 4.39 41.91
C LYS A 439 10.71 3.74 41.62
#